data_AF-A0AAP5IFQ6-F1
#
_entry.id   AF-A0AAP5IFQ6-F1
#
_cell.length_a   1.000
_cell.length_b   1.000
_cell.length_c   1.000
_cell.angle_alpha   90.00
_cell.angle_beta   90.00
_cell.angle_gamma   90.00
#
_symmetry.space_group_name_H-M   'P 1'
#
loop_
_entity.id
_entity.type
_entity.pdbx_description
1 polymer ?
#
loop_
_entity_poly.entity_id
_entity_poly.type
_entity_poly.pdbx_seq_one_letter_code
_entity_poly.pdbx_strand_id
1 'polypeptide(L)' 'MAIAFLYGLTMARERKTRSFKIDSAVLDSLTKGAKKHNSSVNRLVESILMEWCKAEGVMDFSVEPLGELRGKKNDSNSD' A
#
# COMPACT_ATOMS: atom_id res chain seq x y z
N MET A 1 1.11 27.05 27.26
CA MET A 1 0.24 27.08 26.05
C MET A 1 0.94 26.25 24.99
N ALA A 2 0.82 24.91 24.88
CA ALA A 2 -0.35 24.03 24.87
C ALA A 2 -1.32 24.32 23.71
N ILE A 3 -0.81 24.36 22.48
CA ILE A 3 -1.64 24.40 21.27
C ILE A 3 -1.10 23.37 20.27
N ALA A 4 -1.97 22.41 19.94
CA ALA A 4 -1.93 21.51 18.78
C ALA A 4 -1.07 20.22 18.78
N PHE A 5 -0.70 19.65 19.94
CA PHE A 5 0.04 18.36 19.97
C PHE A 5 -0.82 17.09 19.78
N LEU A 6 -2.16 17.13 19.62
CA LEU A 6 -2.99 15.93 19.86
C LEU A 6 -4.26 15.72 19.01
N TYR A 7 -4.55 16.51 17.97
CA TYR A 7 -5.82 16.44 17.23
C TYR A 7 -5.75 15.82 15.82
N GLY A 8 -5.19 14.63 15.73
CA GLY A 8 -5.25 13.79 14.54
C GLY A 8 -4.70 12.40 14.82
N LEU A 9 -5.22 11.65 15.81
CA LEU A 9 -6.26 10.66 15.50
C LEU A 9 -6.04 10.05 14.12
N THR A 10 -5.04 9.17 14.02
CA THR A 10 -5.21 7.78 13.58
C THR A 10 -6.53 7.51 12.83
N MET A 11 -6.79 8.18 11.70
CA MET A 11 -7.73 7.64 10.73
C MET A 11 -7.07 6.34 10.28
N ALA A 12 -7.63 5.22 10.72
CA ALA A 12 -7.24 3.91 10.24
C ALA A 12 -7.24 4.00 8.71
N ARG A 13 -6.06 4.02 8.08
CA ARG A 13 -5.95 4.18 6.64
C ARG A 13 -6.61 2.96 6.02
N GLU A 14 -7.77 3.19 5.41
CA GLU A 14 -8.55 2.13 4.80
C GLU A 14 -8.00 1.83 3.41
N ARG A 15 -7.88 0.54 3.09
CA ARG A 15 -7.54 0.12 1.72
C ARG A 15 -8.75 0.34 0.82
N LYS A 16 -8.58 1.16 -0.21
CA LYS A 16 -9.59 1.35 -1.26
C LYS A 16 -9.15 0.63 -2.53
N THR A 17 -9.97 -0.29 -3.01
CA THR A 17 -9.73 -0.97 -4.29
C THR A 17 -10.07 -0.05 -5.44
N ARG A 18 -9.12 0.16 -6.36
CA ARG A 18 -9.33 0.86 -7.64
C ARG A 18 -8.76 0.02 -8.78
N SER A 19 -9.43 0.03 -9.93
CA SER A 19 -8.97 -0.63 -11.15
C SER A 19 -8.39 0.41 -12.13
N PHE A 20 -7.24 0.08 -12.70
CA PHE A 20 -6.59 0.86 -13.75
C PHE A 20 -6.33 -0.04 -14.96
N LYS A 21 -6.36 0.53 -16.16
CA LYS A 21 -5.94 -0.17 -17.37
C LYS A 21 -4.45 0.10 -17.57
N ILE A 22 -3.63 -0.94 -17.41
CA ILE A 22 -2.18 -0.88 -17.56
C ILE A 22 -1.80 -1.81 -18.73
N ASP A 23 -0.75 -1.44 -19.47
CA ASP A 23 -0.16 -2.26 -20.53
C ASP A 23 0.25 -3.65 -20.00
N SER A 24 -0.01 -4.69 -20.78
CA SER A 24 0.36 -6.07 -20.45
C SER A 24 1.87 -6.24 -20.28
N ALA A 25 2.69 -5.56 -21.09
CA ALA A 25 4.14 -5.63 -20.98
C ALA A 25 4.65 -5.11 -19.62
N VAL A 26 3.95 -4.11 -19.07
CA VAL A 26 4.25 -3.54 -17.75
C VAL A 26 3.80 -4.48 -16.64
N LEU A 27 2.61 -5.09 -16.75
CA LEU A 27 2.11 -6.06 -15.77
C LEU A 27 3.03 -7.29 -15.65
N ASP A 28 3.55 -7.79 -16.78
CA ASP A 28 4.49 -8.91 -16.81
C ASP A 28 5.82 -8.53 -16.13
N SER A 29 6.31 -7.33 -16.41
CA SER A 29 7.53 -6.79 -15.81
C SER A 29 7.39 -6.58 -14.31
N LEU A 30 6.25 -6.05 -13.84
CA LEU A 30 5.92 -5.90 -12.42
C LEU A 30 5.88 -7.25 -11.71
N THR A 31 5.29 -8.27 -12.33
CA THR A 31 5.23 -9.62 -11.77
C THR A 31 6.63 -10.22 -11.61
N LYS A 32 7.51 -10.04 -12.60
CA LYS A 32 8.92 -10.47 -12.51
C LYS A 32 9.69 -9.71 -11.44
N GLY A 33 9.50 -8.38 -11.37
CA GLY A 33 10.10 -7.53 -10.35
C GLY A 33 9.69 -7.94 -8.93
N ALA A 34 8.40 -8.14 -8.71
CA ALA A 34 7.86 -8.54 -7.41
C ALA A 34 8.47 -9.86 -6.92
N LYS A 35 8.58 -10.86 -7.81
CA LYS A 35 9.26 -12.14 -7.51
C LYS A 35 10.73 -11.95 -7.14
N LYS A 36 11.47 -11.10 -7.86
CA LYS A 36 12.89 -10.82 -7.57
C LYS A 36 13.09 -10.23 -6.17
N HIS A 37 12.14 -9.43 -5.70
CA HIS A 37 12.16 -8.78 -4.39
C HIS A 37 11.43 -9.57 -3.29
N ASN A 38 11.02 -10.82 -3.56
CA ASN A 38 10.23 -11.66 -2.65
C ASN A 38 9.02 -10.91 -2.05
N SER A 39 8.32 -10.15 -2.91
CA SER A 39 7.20 -9.29 -2.53
C SER A 39 5.98 -9.56 -3.41
N SER A 40 4.80 -9.17 -2.95
CA SER A 40 3.61 -9.18 -3.80
C SER A 40 3.64 -8.01 -4.79
N VAL A 41 3.00 -8.17 -5.96
CA VAL A 41 2.87 -7.08 -6.94
C VAL A 41 2.21 -5.85 -6.30
N ASN A 42 1.18 -6.05 -5.48
CA ASN A 42 0.50 -4.96 -4.79
C ASN A 42 1.43 -4.19 -3.86
N ARG A 43 2.25 -4.88 -3.07
CA ARG A 43 3.22 -4.23 -2.17
C ARG A 43 4.29 -3.48 -2.96
N LEU A 44 4.80 -4.06 -4.04
CA LEU A 44 5.77 -3.40 -4.91
C LEU A 44 5.19 -2.10 -5.49
N VAL A 45 3.99 -2.18 -6.07
CA VAL A 45 3.30 -1.02 -6.65
C VAL A 45 3.02 0.04 -5.59
N GLU A 46 2.50 -0.35 -4.42
CA GLU A 46 2.24 0.58 -3.33
C GLU A 46 3.52 1.27 -2.86
N SER A 47 4.64 0.54 -2.76
CA SER A 47 5.93 1.11 -2.35
C SER A 47 6.44 2.14 -3.35
N ILE A 48 6.41 1.81 -4.65
CA ILE A 48 6.84 2.72 -5.73
C ILE A 48 5.96 3.97 -5.76
N LEU A 49 4.64 3.82 -5.69
CA LEU A 49 3.72 4.94 -5.72
C LEU A 49 3.85 5.83 -4.47
N MET A 50 4.06 5.24 -3.30
CA MET A 50 4.29 6.02 -2.08
C MET A 50 5.60 6.78 -2.13
N GLU A 51 6.68 6.16 -2.59
CA GLU A 51 7.97 6.83 -2.75
C GLU A 51 7.87 8.02 -3.72
N TRP A 52 7.17 7.83 -4.85
CA TRP A 52 6.90 8.90 -5.80
C TRP A 52 6.08 10.04 -5.17
N CYS A 53 4.98 9.73 -4.46
CA CYS A 53 4.18 10.75 -3.78
C CYS A 53 4.94 11.53 -2.69
N LYS A 54 5.88 10.87 -1.99
CA LYS A 54 6.77 11.52 -1.02
C LYS A 54 7.77 12.43 -1.71
N ALA A 55 8.37 11.98 -2.81
CA ALA A 55 9.32 12.79 -3.59
C ALA A 55 8.66 14.05 -4.17
N GLU A 56 7.39 13.96 -4.59
CA GLU A 56 6.58 15.10 -5.06
C GLU A 56 6.06 16.00 -3.93
N GLY A 57 6.31 15.65 -2.66
CA GLY A 57 5.85 16.43 -1.49
C GLY A 57 4.33 16.39 -1.26
N VAL A 58 3.60 15.50 -1.94
CA VAL A 58 2.14 15.34 -1.81
C VAL A 58 1.78 14.38 -0.67
N MET A 59 2.77 13.66 -0.13
CA MET A 59 2.64 12.76 1.01
C MET A 59 3.77 13.02 2.01
N ASP A 60 3.43 13.01 3.30
CA ASP A 60 4.44 13.13 4.37
C ASP A 60 5.38 11.92 4.39
N PHE A 61 6.67 12.18 4.63
CA PHE A 61 7.71 11.17 4.75
C PHE A 61 7.46 10.18 5.90
N SER A 62 6.73 10.60 6.94
CA SER A 62 6.35 9.76 8.08
C SER A 62 5.38 8.61 7.72
N VAL A 63 4.75 8.68 6.55
CA VAL A 63 3.70 7.73 6.14
C VAL A 63 4.32 6.44 5.62
N GLU A 64 4.09 5.33 6.31
CA GLU A 64 4.57 4.00 5.88
C GLU A 64 3.52 3.20 5.08
N PRO A 65 3.93 2.27 4.19
CA PRO A 65 3.01 1.38 3.50
C PRO A 65 2.17 0.55 4.49
N LEU A 66 0.90 0.34 4.17
CA LEU A 66 0.05 -0.56 4.96
C LEU A 66 0.52 -1.99 4.68
N GLY A 67 1.38 -2.52 5.55
CA GLY A 67 2.01 -3.84 5.41
C GLY A 67 1.03 -4.97 5.05
N GLU A 68 1.55 -6.07 4.52
CA GLU A 68 0.73 -7.15 3.94
C GLU A 68 -0.35 -7.66 4.92
N LEU A 69 -1.54 -7.99 4.40
CA LEU A 69 -2.56 -8.74 5.14
C LEU A 69 -1.98 -10.12 5.49
N ARG A 70 -1.32 -10.21 6.66
CA ARG A 70 -0.96 -11.51 7.24
C ARG A 70 -2.25 -12.24 7.59
N GLY A 71 -2.61 -13.21 6.75
CA GLY A 71 -3.70 -14.13 6.97
C GLY A 71 -5.07 -13.52 6.69
N LYS A 72 -5.66 -13.86 5.53
CA LYS A 72 -7.09 -14.16 5.57
C LYS A 72 -7.24 -15.28 6.59
N LYS A 73 -7.79 -14.97 7.75
CA LYS A 73 -8.45 -15.98 8.59
C LYS A 73 -9.44 -16.66 7.64
N ASN A 74 -9.26 -17.94 7.39
CA ASN A 74 -10.27 -18.71 6.69
C ASN A 74 -11.55 -18.53 7.50
N ASP A 75 -12.54 -17.85 6.93
CA ASP A 75 -13.88 -17.91 7.47
C ASP A 75 -14.28 -19.38 7.37
N SER A 76 -14.26 -20.05 8.52
CA SER A 76 -14.85 -21.34 8.76
C SER A 76 -16.32 -21.25 8.40
N ASN A 77 -16.69 -21.66 7.19
CA ASN A 77 -18.06 -22.05 6.94
C ASN A 77 -18.21 -23.48 7.49
N SER A 78 -18.69 -23.52 8.73
CA SER A 78 -19.38 -24.66 9.29
C SER A 78 -20.63 -24.90 8.44
N ASP A 79 -20.72 -26.07 7.82
CA ASP A 79 -21.97 -26.74 7.49
C ASP A 79 -21.82 -28.21 7.91
#